data_AF-A0A371Q8X4-F1
#
_entry.id   AF-A0A371Q8X4-F1
#
_cell.length_a   1.000
_cell.length_b   1.000
_cell.length_c   1.000
_cell.angle_alpha   90.00
_cell.angle_beta   90.00
_cell.angle_gamma   90.00
#
_symmetry.space_group_name_H-M   'P 1'
#
loop_
_entity.id
_entity.type
_entity.pdbx_description
1 polymer ?
#
loop_
_entity_poly.entity_id
_entity_poly.type
_entity_poly.pdbx_seq_one_letter_code
_entity_poly.pdbx_strand_id
1 'polypeptide(L)'
;MQHGATLWTPGGGHGTTFVGTAPESGGGNCPAVWGDTDNEQPELVVQGWSVGEAMRATCAADSPPAENETVIRIPARMVPLIRQACDAAERASSTPEL
;
A
#
# COMPACT_ATOMS: atom_id res chain seq x y z
N MET A 1 -19.40 -10.70 -20.02
CA MET A 1 -20.00 -9.60 -19.22
C MET A 1 -18.85 -8.90 -18.53
N GLN A 2 -18.48 -7.75 -19.06
CA GLN A 2 -17.45 -6.87 -18.52
C GLN A 2 -17.99 -6.21 -17.25
N HIS A 3 -17.50 -6.65 -16.09
CA HIS A 3 -17.82 -5.99 -14.82
C HIS A 3 -17.07 -4.67 -14.78
N GLY A 4 -17.84 -3.59 -14.84
CA GLY A 4 -17.35 -2.22 -14.94
C GLY A 4 -16.35 -1.89 -13.84
N ALA A 5 -15.24 -1.28 -14.26
CA ALA A 5 -14.38 -0.54 -13.37
C ALA A 5 -15.23 0.56 -12.71
N THR A 6 -15.58 0.37 -11.45
CA THR A 6 -16.11 1.44 -10.61
C THR A 6 -15.01 2.50 -10.54
N LEU A 7 -15.17 3.59 -11.29
CA LEU A 7 -14.42 4.82 -11.09
C LEU A 7 -14.76 5.30 -9.68
N TRP A 8 -13.87 5.02 -8.73
CA TRP A 8 -13.96 5.51 -7.36
C TRP A 8 -13.55 6.98 -7.33
N THR A 9 -14.44 7.83 -6.85
CA THR A 9 -14.13 9.25 -6.59
C THR A 9 -13.27 9.34 -5.33
N PRO A 10 -12.09 9.99 -5.35
CA PRO A 10 -11.25 10.13 -4.17
C PRO A 10 -12.02 10.92 -3.10
N GLY A 11 -12.37 10.23 -2.00
CA GLY A 11 -12.91 10.87 -0.82
C GLY A 11 -11.81 11.61 -0.06
N GLY A 12 -11.67 12.91 -0.33
CA GLY A 12 -11.22 13.96 0.59
C GLY A 12 -9.87 13.80 1.32
N GLY A 13 -8.90 14.66 0.97
CA GLY A 13 -8.07 15.35 1.97
C GLY A 13 -6.55 15.18 1.88
N HIS A 14 -6.05 14.02 1.45
CA HIS A 14 -4.60 13.75 1.37
C HIS A 14 -4.27 13.06 0.04
N GLY A 15 -3.12 13.41 -0.54
CA GLY A 15 -2.65 13.09 -1.89
C GLY A 15 -2.36 11.65 -2.24
N THR A 16 -3.22 10.74 -1.81
CA THR A 16 -3.05 9.30 -2.02
C THR A 16 -3.77 8.86 -3.28
N THR A 17 -3.02 8.34 -4.24
CA THR A 17 -3.54 7.71 -5.45
C THR A 17 -3.77 6.23 -5.20
N PHE A 18 -5.02 5.79 -5.25
CA PHE A 18 -5.39 4.38 -5.10
C PHE A 18 -4.89 3.55 -6.27
N VAL A 19 -4.18 2.46 -5.99
CA VAL A 19 -3.63 1.54 -7.00
C VAL A 19 -4.49 0.28 -7.12
N GLY A 20 -4.96 -0.28 -6.01
CA GLY A 20 -5.87 -1.42 -6.07
C GLY A 20 -6.03 -2.20 -4.76
N THR A 21 -6.94 -3.16 -4.80
CA THR A 21 -7.20 -4.16 -3.75
C THR A 21 -6.93 -5.57 -4.26
N ALA A 22 -6.77 -6.52 -3.36
CA ALA A 22 -6.49 -7.92 -3.71
C ALA A 22 -7.56 -8.50 -4.68
N PRO A 23 -7.15 -9.09 -5.84
CA PRO A 23 -8.05 -9.41 -6.96
C PRO A 23 -9.07 -10.55 -6.76
N GLU A 24 -9.24 -11.09 -5.55
CA GLU A 24 -10.14 -12.23 -5.26
C GLU A 24 -11.03 -12.00 -4.03
N SER A 25 -11.24 -10.75 -3.64
CA SER A 25 -12.04 -10.47 -2.44
C SER A 25 -13.54 -10.55 -2.71
N GLY A 26 -14.14 -11.71 -2.42
CA GLY A 26 -15.58 -11.94 -2.47
C GLY A 26 -16.41 -11.21 -1.40
N GLY A 27 -16.12 -9.93 -1.09
CA GLY A 27 -17.07 -9.07 -0.36
C GLY A 27 -16.60 -8.32 0.89
N GLY A 28 -15.31 -8.32 1.25
CA GLY A 28 -14.80 -7.45 2.33
C GLY A 28 -13.43 -7.83 2.91
N ASN A 29 -12.80 -6.91 3.63
CA ASN A 29 -11.49 -7.04 4.31
C ASN A 29 -10.29 -7.31 3.37
N CYS A 30 -10.17 -6.48 2.35
CA CYS A 30 -9.17 -6.63 1.30
C CYS A 30 -7.91 -5.82 1.63
N PRO A 31 -6.72 -6.43 1.59
CA PRO A 31 -5.49 -5.67 1.49
C PRO A 31 -5.54 -4.72 0.29
N ALA A 32 -4.94 -3.55 0.44
CA ALA A 32 -4.99 -2.46 -0.52
C ALA A 32 -3.67 -1.70 -0.53
N VAL A 33 -3.41 -1.00 -1.63
CA VAL A 33 -2.21 -0.19 -1.80
C VAL A 33 -2.55 1.13 -2.52
N TRP A 34 -1.90 2.20 -2.05
CA TRP A 34 -1.94 3.54 -2.62
C TRP A 34 -0.49 4.04 -2.76
N GLY A 35 -0.26 4.95 -3.71
CA GLY A 35 0.92 5.81 -3.70
C GLY A 35 0.55 7.15 -3.07
N ASP A 36 1.30 7.61 -2.08
CA ASP A 36 1.24 8.99 -1.60
C ASP A 36 2.31 9.80 -2.33
N THR A 37 1.89 10.61 -3.31
CA THR A 37 2.80 11.33 -4.21
C THR A 37 2.77 12.83 -4.02
N ASP A 38 1.92 13.34 -3.11
CA ASP A 38 1.81 14.78 -2.87
C ASP A 38 2.82 15.28 -1.83
N ASN A 39 3.51 14.38 -1.13
CA ASN A 39 4.61 14.70 -0.23
C ASN A 39 5.92 14.92 -1.01
N GLU A 40 6.84 15.72 -0.45
CA GLU A 40 8.19 15.92 -1.01
C GLU A 40 8.97 14.61 -1.18
N GLN A 41 8.64 13.61 -0.36
CA GLN A 41 9.14 12.25 -0.46
C GLN A 41 7.94 11.34 -0.74
N PRO A 42 7.79 10.83 -1.97
CA PRO A 42 6.71 9.91 -2.30
C PRO A 42 6.81 8.61 -1.47
N GLU A 43 5.68 8.16 -0.96
CA GLU A 43 5.58 6.99 -0.08
C GLU A 43 4.55 5.97 -0.60
N LEU A 44 4.65 4.75 -0.10
CA LEU A 44 3.62 3.73 -0.32
C LEU A 44 2.76 3.60 0.92
N VAL A 45 1.46 3.71 0.75
CA VAL A 45 0.50 3.39 1.82
C VAL A 45 -0.03 2.00 1.55
N VAL A 46 0.08 1.10 2.54
CA VAL A 46 -0.33 -0.29 2.40
C VAL A 46 -1.25 -0.70 3.53
N GLN A 47 -2.41 -1.23 3.19
CA GLN A 47 -3.33 -1.87 4.12
C GLN A 47 -3.12 -3.39 4.09
N GLY A 48 -2.90 -3.97 5.26
CA GLY A 48 -2.68 -5.41 5.45
C GLY A 48 -3.38 -5.97 6.68
N TRP A 49 -3.07 -7.21 7.02
CA TRP A 49 -3.57 -7.83 8.26
C TRP A 49 -2.55 -7.64 9.38
N SER A 50 -3.02 -7.29 10.59
CA SER A 50 -2.18 -7.29 11.78
C SER A 50 -1.58 -8.66 12.03
N VAL A 51 -0.35 -8.69 12.52
CA VAL A 51 0.34 -9.93 12.91
C VAL A 51 0.19 -10.20 14.41
N GLY A 52 0.21 -11.47 14.80
CA GLY A 52 0.23 -11.86 16.22
C GLY A 52 1.60 -11.62 16.87
N GLU A 53 1.65 -11.66 18.20
CA GLU A 53 2.85 -11.35 18.99
C GLU A 53 4.07 -12.18 18.61
N ALA A 54 3.91 -13.49 18.36
CA ALA A 54 5.03 -14.36 18.01
C ALA A 54 5.74 -13.91 16.72
N MET A 55 4.97 -13.60 15.67
CA MET A 55 5.51 -13.10 14.41
C MET A 55 6.13 -11.71 14.60
N ARG A 56 5.47 -10.83 15.37
CA ARG A 56 6.00 -9.50 15.68
C ARG A 56 7.35 -9.60 16.40
N ALA A 57 7.49 -10.51 17.36
CA ALA A 57 8.73 -10.74 18.09
C ALA A 57 9.85 -11.28 17.19
N THR A 58 9.52 -12.18 16.25
CA THR A 58 10.49 -12.64 15.24
C THR A 58 11.00 -11.48 14.38
N CYS A 59 10.12 -10.66 13.80
CA CYS A 59 10.54 -9.52 12.99
C CYS A 59 11.31 -8.47 13.81
N ALA A 60 10.91 -8.23 15.06
CA ALA A 60 11.56 -7.27 15.95
C ALA A 60 12.99 -7.68 16.34
N ALA A 61 13.35 -8.96 16.22
CA ALA A 61 14.72 -9.40 16.44
C ALA A 61 15.68 -8.88 15.35
N ASP A 62 15.19 -8.72 14.12
CA ASP A 62 15.96 -8.18 13.00
C ASP A 62 15.88 -6.64 12.94
N SER A 63 14.68 -6.08 13.15
CA SER A 63 14.41 -4.64 13.12
C SER A 63 13.32 -4.27 14.13
N PRO A 64 13.68 -3.79 15.33
CA PRO A 64 12.71 -3.38 16.34
C PRO A 64 11.86 -2.19 15.87
N PRO A 65 10.52 -2.29 15.86
CA PRO A 65 9.68 -1.17 15.43
C PRO A 65 9.68 -0.01 16.45
N ALA A 66 9.71 1.22 15.96
CA ALA A 66 9.40 2.42 16.73
C ALA A 66 7.92 2.46 17.17
N GLU A 67 7.55 3.45 17.99
CA GLU A 67 6.19 3.59 18.54
C GLU A 67 5.10 3.68 17.44
N ASN A 68 5.42 4.36 16.34
CA ASN A 68 4.55 4.57 15.20
C ASN A 68 4.76 3.55 14.06
N GLU A 69 5.58 2.51 14.28
CA GLU A 69 5.84 1.47 13.29
C GLU A 69 5.08 0.18 13.63
N THR A 70 4.63 -0.53 12.60
CA THR A 70 3.89 -1.77 12.77
C THR A 70 4.28 -2.79 11.70
N VAL A 71 4.13 -4.06 12.06
CA VAL A 71 4.35 -5.18 11.14
C VAL A 71 2.99 -5.64 10.62
N ILE A 72 2.81 -5.58 9.30
CA ILE A 72 1.60 -6.04 8.63
C ILE A 72 1.91 -7.22 7.72
N ARG A 73 0.94 -8.14 7.58
CA ARG A 73 1.00 -9.23 6.61
C ARG A 73 0.25 -8.84 5.35
N ILE A 74 0.95 -8.95 4.22
CA ILE A 74 0.40 -8.73 2.89
C ILE A 74 0.40 -10.07 2.14
N PRO A 75 -0.70 -10.46 1.47
CA PRO A 75 -0.71 -11.69 0.70
C PRO A 75 0.09 -11.52 -0.60
N ALA A 76 0.78 -12.58 -1.02
CA ALA A 76 1.62 -12.56 -2.23
C ALA A 76 0.88 -12.12 -3.51
N ARG A 77 -0.45 -12.32 -3.58
CA ARG A 77 -1.28 -11.84 -4.70
C ARG A 77 -1.35 -10.31 -4.84
N MET A 78 -0.95 -9.54 -3.83
CA MET A 78 -0.83 -8.08 -3.91
C MET A 78 0.46 -7.62 -4.61
N VAL A 79 1.44 -8.51 -4.79
CA VAL A 79 2.76 -8.15 -5.34
C VAL A 79 2.66 -7.38 -6.67
N PRO A 80 1.82 -7.76 -7.65
CA PRO A 80 1.68 -6.98 -8.88
C PRO A 80 1.23 -5.53 -8.66
N LEU A 81 0.28 -5.32 -7.74
CA LEU A 81 -0.24 -3.99 -7.42
C LEU A 81 0.80 -3.16 -6.65
N ILE A 82 1.54 -3.79 -5.74
CA ILE A 82 2.62 -3.12 -5.01
C ILE A 82 3.72 -2.67 -5.97
N ARG A 83 4.10 -3.50 -6.95
CA ARG A 83 5.07 -3.09 -7.98
C ARG A 83 4.59 -1.87 -8.77
N GLN A 84 3.33 -1.83 -9.17
CA GLN A 84 2.77 -0.66 -9.86
C GLN A 84 2.81 0.60 -8.98
N ALA A 85 2.56 0.46 -7.68
CA ALA A 85 2.67 1.54 -6.72
C ALA A 85 4.12 2.02 -6.56
N CYS A 86 5.09 1.08 -6.46
CA CYS A 86 6.52 1.39 -6.48
C CYS A 86 6.89 2.19 -7.73
N ASP A 87 6.52 1.71 -8.92
CA ASP A 87 6.84 2.40 -10.18
C ASP A 87 6.26 3.83 -10.21
N ALA A 88 5.10 4.05 -9.60
CA ALA A 88 4.48 5.37 -9.51
C ALA A 88 5.22 6.30 -8.54
N ALA A 89 5.57 5.81 -7.35
CA ALA A 89 6.35 6.55 -6.37
C ALA A 89 7.75 6.91 -6.90
N GLU A 90 8.42 5.97 -7.58
CA GLU A 90 9.72 6.19 -8.22
C GLU A 90 9.64 7.28 -9.28
N ARG A 91 8.63 7.23 -10.16
CA ARG A 91 8.40 8.29 -11.16
C ARG A 91 8.15 9.66 -10.53
N ALA A 92 7.40 9.72 -9.42
CA ALA A 92 7.15 10.97 -8.70
C ALA A 92 8.42 11.51 -8.03
N SER A 93 9.26 10.63 -7.49
CA SER A 93 10.54 11.01 -6.84
C SER A 93 11.60 11.44 -7.85
N SER A 94 11.48 10.98 -9.10
CA SER A 94 12.34 11.33 -10.21
C SER A 94 11.88 12.64 -10.86
N THR A 95 11.85 13.73 -10.11
CA THR A 95 11.71 15.06 -10.73
C THR A 95 13.00 15.35 -11.53
N PRO A 96 12.94 15.67 -12.83
CA PRO A 96 14.10 16.21 -13.54
C PRO A 96 14.35 17.62 -12.99
N GLU A 97 15.54 17.87 -12.42
CA GLU A 97 16.05 19.23 -12.23
C GLU A 97 15.91 19.99 -13.56
N LEU A 98 15.10 21.04 -13.57
CA LEU A 98 15.09 22.09 -14.60
C LEU A 98 15.62 23.38 -13.99
#